data_AF-A0A511BNX2-F1
#
_entry.id   AF-A0A511BNX2-F1
#
_cell.length_a   1.000
_cell.length_b   1.000
_cell.length_c   1.000
_cell.angle_alpha   90.00
_cell.angle_beta   90.00
_cell.angle_gamma   90.00
#
_symmetry.space_group_name_H-M   'P 1'
#
loop_
_entity.id
_entity.type
_entity.pdbx_description
1 polymer ?
#
loop_
_entity_poly.entity_id
_entity_poly.type
_entity_poly.pdbx_seq_one_letter_code
_entity_poly.pdbx_strand_id
1 'polypeptide(L)'
;MPFDRDKLARSIRIALRKRPVEEERQERIVNGLVRQLEASGEAEISSSRIGELAMDALRSIDGVAYVRFASVYRDFREVEAFSKLLTDMRPEEEERAFSGVSSRQEDKDSSS
;
A
#
# COMPACT_ATOMS: atom_id res chain seq x y z
N MET A 1 -14.52 13.85 17.27
CA MET A 1 -13.29 14.66 17.21
C MET A 1 -13.19 15.20 15.79
N PRO A 2 -13.02 16.52 15.61
CA PRO A 2 -12.92 17.10 14.28
C PRO A 2 -11.70 16.57 13.52
N PHE A 3 -11.76 16.63 12.20
CA PHE A 3 -10.64 16.28 11.34
C PHE A 3 -9.41 17.16 11.63
N ASP A 4 -8.25 16.53 11.72
CA ASP A 4 -6.96 17.18 11.94
C ASP A 4 -6.04 16.89 10.74
N ARG A 5 -5.82 17.91 9.91
CA ARG A 5 -4.96 17.86 8.74
C ARG A 5 -3.51 17.51 9.10
N ASP A 6 -2.98 18.04 10.18
CA ASP A 6 -1.57 17.85 10.57
C ASP A 6 -1.33 16.42 11.05
N LYS A 7 -2.34 15.82 11.70
CA LYS A 7 -2.33 14.39 12.03
C LYS A 7 -2.27 13.52 10.77
N LEU A 8 -3.08 13.82 9.76
CA LEU A 8 -3.03 13.12 8.47
C LEU A 8 -1.66 13.30 7.80
N ALA A 9 -1.17 14.53 7.69
CA ALA A 9 0.12 14.84 7.07
C ALA A 9 1.27 14.08 7.76
N ARG A 10 1.28 14.04 9.09
CA ARG A 10 2.26 13.29 9.86
C ARG A 10 2.20 11.79 9.57
N SER A 11 1.00 11.21 9.50
CA SER A 11 0.83 9.78 9.20
C SER A 11 1.33 9.41 7.80
N ILE A 12 1.07 10.25 6.79
CA ILE A 12 1.57 10.08 5.42
C ILE A 12 3.11 10.18 5.37
N ARG A 13 3.70 11.19 6.02
CA ARG A 13 5.17 11.35 6.10
C ARG A 13 5.84 10.14 6.76
N ILE A 14 5.24 9.61 7.82
CA ILE A 14 5.76 8.41 8.50
C ILE A 14 5.74 7.20 7.56
N ALA A 15 4.64 6.98 6.83
CA ALA A 15 4.53 5.88 5.88
C ALA A 15 5.60 5.96 4.77
N LEU A 16 5.83 7.17 4.25
CA LEU A 16 6.78 7.46 3.17
C LEU A 16 8.24 7.62 3.62
N ARG A 17 8.56 7.42 4.91
CA ARG A 17 9.93 7.59 5.41
C ARG A 17 10.93 6.70 4.67
N LYS A 18 12.04 7.29 4.22
CA LYS A 18 13.09 6.66 3.40
C LYS A 18 12.59 6.09 2.05
N ARG A 19 11.46 6.59 1.55
CA ARG A 19 10.97 6.28 0.19
C ARG A 19 11.34 7.41 -0.76
N PRO A 20 11.57 7.13 -2.06
CA PRO A 20 11.93 8.14 -3.04
C PRO A 20 10.68 8.93 -3.48
N VAL A 21 10.08 9.68 -2.55
CA VAL A 21 8.90 10.52 -2.79
C VAL A 21 9.17 11.93 -2.28
N GLU A 22 9.31 12.87 -3.20
CA GLU A 22 9.59 14.28 -2.93
C GLU A 22 8.55 14.90 -1.99
N GLU A 23 9.00 15.79 -1.10
CA GLU A 23 8.16 16.43 -0.08
C GLU A 23 6.98 17.19 -0.70
N GLU A 24 7.19 17.86 -1.83
CA GLU A 24 6.11 18.54 -2.57
C GLU A 24 5.02 17.55 -3.03
N ARG A 25 5.42 16.33 -3.45
CA ARG A 25 4.46 15.28 -3.81
C ARG A 25 3.69 14.80 -2.57
N GLN A 26 4.35 14.66 -1.42
CA GLN A 26 3.70 14.33 -0.14
C GLN A 26 2.65 15.37 0.23
N GLU A 27 2.98 16.66 0.09
CA GLU A 27 2.08 17.76 0.39
C GLU A 27 0.88 17.80 -0.56
N ARG A 28 1.10 17.54 -1.85
CA ARG A 28 0.00 17.41 -2.84
C ARG A 28 -0.96 16.28 -2.50
N ILE A 29 -0.46 15.15 -2.02
CA ILE A 29 -1.29 14.03 -1.57
C ILE A 29 -2.17 14.46 -0.39
N VAL A 30 -1.56 15.04 0.65
CA VAL A 30 -2.29 15.54 1.83
C VAL A 30 -3.37 16.52 1.42
N ASN A 31 -3.05 17.50 0.58
CA ASN A 31 -4.01 18.48 0.08
C ASN A 31 -5.14 17.84 -0.74
N GLY A 32 -4.82 16.82 -1.55
CA GLY A 32 -5.83 16.07 -2.31
C GLY A 32 -6.79 15.29 -1.41
N LEU A 33 -6.28 14.68 -0.33
CA LEU A 33 -7.08 13.97 0.65
C LEU A 33 -7.98 14.93 1.43
N VAL A 34 -7.44 16.05 1.92
CA VAL A 34 -8.19 17.08 2.63
C VAL A 34 -9.35 17.59 1.78
N ARG A 35 -9.11 17.92 0.50
CA ARG A 35 -10.17 18.37 -0.40
C ARG A 35 -11.26 17.33 -0.61
N GLN A 36 -10.90 16.04 -0.72
CA GLN A 36 -11.89 14.96 -0.86
C GLN A 36 -12.74 14.79 0.40
N LEU A 37 -12.12 14.95 1.56
CA LEU A 37 -12.78 14.89 2.85
C LEU A 37 -13.72 16.08 3.06
N GLU A 38 -13.28 17.30 2.74
CA GLU A 38 -14.12 18.50 2.81
C GLU A 38 -15.28 18.48 1.81
N ALA A 39 -15.05 17.93 0.62
CA ALA A 39 -16.07 17.80 -0.41
C ALA A 39 -17.22 16.84 -0.03
N SER A 40 -17.06 15.99 0.99
CA SER A 40 -18.16 15.14 1.46
C SER A 40 -19.25 15.92 2.22
N GLY A 41 -18.92 17.14 2.69
CA GLY A 41 -19.86 18.00 3.44
C GLY A 41 -20.20 17.47 4.84
N GLU A 42 -19.51 16.43 5.32
CA GLU A 42 -19.74 15.84 6.63
C GLU A 42 -19.16 16.73 7.75
N ALA A 43 -19.96 17.00 8.78
CA ALA A 43 -19.51 17.77 9.94
C ALA A 43 -18.48 17.01 10.80
N GLU A 44 -18.55 15.68 10.79
CA GLU A 44 -17.58 14.80 11.43
C GLU A 44 -17.17 13.70 10.46
N ILE A 45 -15.86 13.55 10.26
CA ILE A 45 -15.30 12.53 9.37
C ILE A 45 -14.81 11.36 10.21
N SER A 46 -15.27 10.15 9.87
CA SER A 46 -14.80 8.95 10.54
C SER A 46 -13.31 8.70 10.28
N SER A 47 -12.58 8.24 11.30
CA SER A 47 -11.20 7.76 11.12
C SER A 47 -11.11 6.65 10.07
N SER A 48 -12.18 5.88 9.90
CA SER A 48 -12.24 4.82 8.88
C SER A 48 -12.07 5.40 7.48
N ARG A 49 -12.88 6.41 7.18
CA ARG A 49 -12.88 7.08 5.90
C ARG A 49 -11.53 7.70 5.56
N ILE A 50 -10.90 8.35 6.55
CA ILE A 50 -9.57 8.96 6.39
C ILE A 50 -8.53 7.89 6.04
N GLY A 51 -8.53 6.77 6.77
CA GLY A 51 -7.57 5.71 6.55
C GLY A 51 -7.75 5.00 5.21
N GLU A 52 -8.98 4.76 4.77
CA GLU A 52 -9.28 4.23 3.43
C GLU A 52 -8.71 5.11 2.32
N LEU A 53 -9.01 6.42 2.34
CA LEU A 53 -8.49 7.35 1.33
C LEU A 53 -6.96 7.45 1.36
N ALA A 54 -6.37 7.47 2.55
CA ALA A 54 -4.92 7.48 2.72
C ALA A 54 -4.27 6.20 2.18
N MET A 55 -4.87 5.03 2.43
CA MET A 55 -4.43 3.75 1.90
C MET A 55 -4.49 3.71 0.37
N ASP A 56 -5.58 4.17 -0.23
CA ASP A 56 -5.73 4.20 -1.69
C ASP A 56 -4.70 5.11 -2.35
N ALA A 57 -4.48 6.30 -1.78
CA ALA A 57 -3.44 7.21 -2.24
C ALA A 57 -2.06 6.55 -2.15
N LEU A 58 -1.69 6.00 -0.99
CA LEU A 58 -0.38 5.37 -0.79
C LEU A 58 -0.17 4.15 -1.70
N ARG A 59 -1.21 3.34 -1.96
CA ARG A 59 -1.13 2.18 -2.86
C ARG A 59 -0.72 2.61 -4.27
N SER A 60 -1.25 3.72 -4.77
CA SER A 60 -0.92 4.27 -6.09
C SER A 60 0.49 4.87 -6.19
N ILE A 61 1.13 5.12 -5.05
CA ILE A 61 2.36 5.91 -4.94
C ILE A 61 3.55 5.04 -4.60
N ASP A 62 3.42 4.20 -3.58
CA ASP A 62 4.48 3.36 -3.08
C ASP A 62 3.89 2.20 -2.26
N GLY A 63 4.10 0.98 -2.75
CA GLY A 63 3.59 -0.22 -2.10
C GLY A 63 4.11 -0.40 -0.66
N VAL A 64 5.37 -0.07 -0.39
CA VAL A 64 5.95 -0.21 0.96
C VAL A 64 5.30 0.77 1.95
N ALA A 65 5.05 2.01 1.52
CA ALA A 65 4.35 3.00 2.32
C ALA A 65 2.90 2.58 2.58
N TYR A 66 2.22 2.01 1.59
CA TYR A 66 0.90 1.40 1.75
C TYR A 66 0.90 0.33 2.85
N VAL A 67 1.83 -0.63 2.80
CA VAL A 67 1.95 -1.71 3.81
C VAL A 67 2.17 -1.13 5.21
N ARG A 68 3.08 -0.16 5.36
CA ARG A 68 3.36 0.48 6.67
C ARG A 68 2.20 1.27 7.23
N PHE A 69 1.44 1.94 6.36
CA PHE A 69 0.26 2.66 6.80
C PHE A 69 -0.83 1.68 7.21
N ALA A 70 -1.06 0.66 6.37
CA ALA A 70 -2.01 -0.41 6.65
C ALA A 70 -1.71 -1.05 8.00
N SER A 71 -0.45 -1.35 8.33
CA SER A 71 -0.09 -2.05 9.58
C SER A 71 -0.50 -1.33 10.87
N VAL A 72 -0.72 -0.01 10.82
CA VAL A 72 -1.21 0.78 11.97
C VAL A 72 -2.72 0.96 11.91
N TYR A 73 -3.26 1.12 10.70
CA TYR A 73 -4.66 1.48 10.50
C TYR A 73 -5.60 0.27 10.49
N ARG A 74 -5.16 -0.86 9.95
CA ARG A 74 -5.90 -2.13 10.06
C ARG A 74 -5.42 -2.87 11.29
N ASP A 75 -6.37 -3.41 12.04
CA ASP A 75 -6.09 -4.29 13.16
C ASP A 75 -5.58 -5.64 12.64
N PHE A 76 -4.27 -5.70 12.33
CA PHE A 76 -3.58 -6.92 11.92
C PHE A 76 -3.40 -7.83 13.14
N ARG A 77 -4.51 -8.41 13.62
CA ARG A 77 -4.46 -9.45 14.65
C ARG A 77 -3.92 -10.77 14.10
N GLU A 78 -3.86 -10.94 12.78
CA GLU A 78 -3.43 -12.18 12.14
C GLU A 78 -2.35 -11.95 11.08
N VAL A 79 -1.25 -12.69 11.20
CA VAL A 79 -0.13 -12.75 10.26
C VAL A 79 -0.60 -13.16 8.84
N GLU A 80 -1.72 -13.87 8.75
CA GLU A 80 -2.37 -14.25 7.49
C GLU A 80 -2.90 -13.05 6.70
N ALA A 81 -3.48 -12.05 7.37
CA ALA A 81 -3.96 -10.83 6.70
C ALA A 81 -2.79 -10.04 6.10
N PHE A 82 -1.62 -10.07 6.74
CA PHE A 82 -0.39 -9.46 6.23
C PHE A 82 0.18 -10.24 5.03
N SER A 83 0.20 -11.57 5.12
CA SER A 83 0.68 -12.45 4.05
C SER A 83 -0.17 -12.34 2.78
N LYS A 84 -1.50 -12.24 2.93
CA LYS A 84 -2.42 -11.98 1.81
C LYS A 84 -2.16 -10.64 1.16
N LEU A 85 -1.95 -9.59 1.96
CA LEU A 85 -1.65 -8.25 1.44
C LEU A 85 -0.33 -8.21 0.65
N LEU A 86 0.70 -8.94 1.09
CA LEU A 86 1.94 -9.08 0.31
C LEU A 86 1.73 -9.88 -0.98
N THR A 87 0.89 -10.91 -0.95
CA THR A 87 0.56 -11.71 -2.14
C THR A 87 -0.17 -10.87 -3.19
N ASP A 88 -1.12 -10.03 -2.79
CA ASP A 88 -1.86 -9.12 -3.67
C ASP A 88 -0.99 -8.01 -4.29
N MET A 89 0.25 -7.84 -3.79
CA MET A 89 1.21 -6.86 -4.28
C MET A 89 2.30 -7.47 -5.16
N ARG A 90 2.29 -8.78 -5.39
CA ARG A 90 3.27 -9.45 -6.23
C ARG A 90 2.94 -9.15 -7.70
N PRO A 91 3.86 -8.56 -8.49
CA PRO A 91 3.62 -8.30 -9.90
C PRO A 91 3.44 -9.63 -10.65
N GLU A 92 2.46 -9.70 -11.57
CA GLU A 92 2.13 -10.92 -12.35
C GLU A 92 3.30 -11.47 -13.19
N GLU A 93 4.39 -10.72 -13.34
CA GLU A 93 5.55 -11.09 -14.13
C GLU A 93 6.42 -12.19 -13.47
N GLU A 94 6.45 -12.30 -12.13
CA GLU A 94 7.24 -13.33 -11.43
C GLU A 94 6.63 -14.73 -11.52
N GLU A 95 5.31 -14.84 -11.68
CA GLU A 95 4.61 -16.13 -11.77
C GLU A 95 4.90 -16.85 -13.09
N ARG A 96 5.08 -16.08 -14.18
CA ARG A 96 5.52 -16.61 -15.48
C ARG A 96 6.99 -17.06 -15.44
N ALA A 97 7.86 -16.32 -14.75
CA ALA A 97 9.28 -16.64 -14.66
C ALA A 97 9.56 -17.96 -13.93
N PHE A 98 8.77 -18.32 -12.90
CA PHE A 98 8.90 -19.59 -12.19
C PHE A 98 8.26 -20.78 -12.92
N SER A 99 7.20 -20.57 -13.71
CA SER A 99 6.56 -21.63 -14.50
C SER A 99 7.44 -22.15 -15.66
N GLY A 100 8.38 -21.33 -16.15
CA GLY A 100 9.29 -21.68 -17.26
C GLY A 100 10.51 -22.53 -16.88
N VAL A 101 10.75 -22.78 -15.59
CA VAL A 101 11.93 -23.53 -15.09
C VAL A 101 11.63 -25.02 -14.89
N SER A 102 10.37 -25.46 -15.05
CA SER A 102 9.99 -26.87 -14.81
C SER A 102 10.16 -27.80 -16.04
N SER A 103 10.62 -27.32 -17.20
CA SER A 103 10.64 -28.10 -18.45
C SER A 103 12.04 -28.45 -19.00
N ARG A 104 13.10 -28.36 -18.19
CA ARG A 104 14.47 -28.78 -18.60
C ARG A 104 15.08 -29.84 -17.70
N GLN A 105 14.45 -31.01 -17.57
CA GLN A 105 15.15 -32.16 -16.99
C GLN A 105 14.56 -33.53 -17.37
N GLU A 106 14.28 -33.80 -18.65
CA GLU A 106 14.06 -35.18 -19.12
C GLU A 106 14.62 -35.34 -20.54
N ASP A 107 15.95 -35.39 -20.68
CA ASP A 107 16.60 -35.77 -21.95
C ASP A 107 18.07 -36.18 -21.68
N LYS A 108 18.33 -37.02 -20.67
CA LYS A 108 19.68 -37.57 -20.45
C LYS A 108 19.72 -38.95 -19.78
N ASP A 109 18.77 -39.82 -20.08
CA ASP A 109 18.90 -41.25 -19.73
C ASP A 109 18.37 -42.12 -20.89
N SER A 110 19.07 -42.09 -22.01
CA SER A 110 18.92 -43.07 -23.10
C SER A 110 20.18 -43.10 -23.95
N SER A 111 21.30 -43.52 -23.35
CA SER A 111 22.44 -44.14 -24.04
C SER A 111 23.51 -44.55 -23.04
N SER A 112 23.41 -45.77 -22.50
CA SER A 112 24.47 -46.78 -22.39
C SER A 112 24.03 -47.91 -21.47
#